data_AF-A0A7K3KJ67-F1
#
_entry.id   AF-A0A7K3KJ67-F1
#
_cell.length_a   1.000
_cell.length_b   1.000
_cell.length_c   1.000
_cell.angle_alpha   90.00
_cell.angle_beta   90.00
_cell.angle_gamma   90.00
#
_symmetry.space_group_name_H-M   'P 1'
#
loop_
_entity.id
_entity.type
_entity.pdbx_description
1 polymer ?
#
loop_
_entity_poly.entity_id
_entity_poly.type
_entity_poly.pdbx_seq_one_letter_code
_entity_poly.pdbx_strand_id
1 'polypeptide(L)'
;MTTYVAYYQSPAAADVRGSGTFTFESEGKAGSKINQRDARLKMLELFGRDAVSWTIERVEKKKANNTISDGQMTLDFRPPKAERKRAVRKDWW
;
A
#
# COMPACT_ATOMS: atom_id res chain seq x y z
N MET A 1 5.29 -5.35 15.39
CA MET A 1 5.13 -3.94 14.96
C MET A 1 4.67 -3.90 13.52
N THR A 2 3.78 -2.97 13.18
CA THR A 2 3.27 -2.78 11.82
C THR A 2 3.69 -1.42 11.27
N THR A 3 4.18 -1.39 10.03
CA THR A 3 4.58 -0.15 9.37
C THR A 3 3.37 0.53 8.71
N TYR A 4 3.24 1.83 8.97
CA TYR A 4 2.20 2.69 8.44
C TYR A 4 2.82 3.87 7.68
N VAL A 5 2.01 4.48 6.82
CA VAL A 5 2.30 5.72 6.12
C VAL A 5 1.29 6.75 6.59
N ALA A 6 1.77 7.88 7.09
CA ALA A 6 0.94 9.01 7.47
C ALA A 6 1.03 10.13 6.43
N TYR A 7 -0.11 10.70 6.10
CA TYR A 7 -0.27 11.86 5.23
C TYR A 7 -0.53 13.08 6.10
N TYR A 8 0.22 14.16 5.85
CA TYR A 8 0.07 15.38 6.61
C TYR A 8 -0.09 16.61 5.76
N GLN A 9 -0.69 17.62 6.37
CA GLN A 9 -0.93 18.91 5.77
C GLN A 9 -0.62 20.03 6.78
N SER A 10 0.11 21.04 6.31
CA SER A 10 0.32 22.27 7.06
C SER A 10 -0.97 23.10 7.13
N PRO A 11 -1.18 23.92 8.18
CA PRO A 11 -2.28 24.88 8.25
C PRO A 11 -2.37 25.78 7.02
N ALA A 12 -3.58 26.17 6.64
CA ALA A 12 -3.83 27.02 5.47
C ALA A 12 -3.17 28.41 5.56
N ALA A 13 -2.93 28.88 6.80
CA ALA A 13 -2.30 30.15 7.14
C ALA A 13 -0.78 30.05 7.37
N ALA A 14 -0.16 28.88 7.14
CA ALA A 14 1.29 28.73 7.24
C ALA A 14 1.98 29.41 6.05
N ASP A 15 3.10 30.08 6.33
CA ASP A 15 3.91 30.82 5.35
C ASP A 15 4.46 29.89 4.25
N VAL A 16 4.75 28.63 4.62
CA VAL A 16 5.09 27.55 3.70
C VAL A 16 4.01 26.47 3.78
N ARG A 17 3.27 26.29 2.68
CA ARG A 17 2.31 25.19 2.55
C ARG A 17 3.06 23.89 2.24
N GLY A 18 3.07 22.98 3.21
CA GLY A 18 3.69 21.66 3.08
C GLY A 18 2.64 20.56 3.21
N SER A 19 2.46 19.78 2.15
CA SER A 19 1.80 18.48 2.20
C SER A 19 2.83 17.39 1.94
N GLY A 20 2.82 16.33 2.73
CA GLY A 20 3.80 15.27 2.59
C GLY A 20 3.39 13.97 3.23
N THR A 21 4.28 12.99 3.13
CA THR A 21 4.09 11.66 3.70
C THR A 21 5.31 11.22 4.45
N PHE A 22 5.13 10.46 5.53
CA PHE A 22 6.23 9.80 6.23
C PHE A 22 5.83 8.41 6.70
N THR A 23 6.83 7.55 6.88
CA THR A 23 6.66 6.18 7.36
C THR A 23 6.95 6.09 8.85
N PHE A 24 6.13 5.34 9.58
CA PHE A 24 6.32 5.09 11.00
C PHE A 24 5.89 3.67 11.37
N GLU A 25 6.31 3.22 12.54
CA GLU A 25 5.92 1.93 13.09
C GLU A 25 4.99 2.13 14.27
N SER A 26 3.92 1.33 14.34
CA SER A 26 3.01 1.34 15.47
C SER A 26 2.54 -0.09 15.79
N GLU A 27 2.27 -0.32 17.07
CA GLU A 27 1.61 -1.53 17.58
C GLU A 27 0.07 -1.42 17.50
N GLY A 28 -0.46 -0.19 17.43
CA GLY A 28 -1.88 0.07 17.27
C GLY A 28 -2.42 -0.42 15.92
N LYS A 29 -3.67 -0.89 15.90
CA LYS A 29 -4.37 -1.21 14.65
C LYS A 29 -4.62 0.06 13.81
N ALA A 30 -4.79 -0.10 12.50
CA ALA A 30 -5.21 0.98 11.60
C ALA A 30 -6.47 1.68 12.14
N GLY A 31 -6.46 3.01 12.19
CA GLY A 31 -7.59 3.81 12.69
C GLY A 31 -7.74 3.85 14.22
N SER A 32 -6.88 3.20 14.99
CA SER A 32 -6.88 3.32 16.46
C SER A 32 -6.30 4.66 16.93
N LYS A 33 -6.75 5.15 18.10
CA LYS A 33 -6.20 6.37 18.73
C LYS A 33 -4.71 6.24 19.05
N ILE A 34 -4.26 5.03 19.42
CA ILE A 34 -2.84 4.73 19.68
C ILE A 34 -2.03 4.96 18.40
N ASN A 35 -2.49 4.43 17.27
CA ASN A 35 -1.81 4.61 15.98
C ASN A 35 -1.72 6.09 15.57
N GLN A 36 -2.81 6.87 15.75
CA GLN A 36 -2.77 8.31 15.49
C GLN A 36 -1.79 9.06 16.40
N ARG A 37 -1.70 8.67 17.68
CA ARG A 37 -0.74 9.24 18.63
C ARG A 37 0.69 8.92 18.21
N ASP A 38 0.97 7.67 17.86
CA ASP A 38 2.30 7.23 17.41
C ASP A 38 2.72 7.96 16.12
N ALA A 39 1.78 8.13 15.17
CA ALA A 39 2.00 8.91 13.97
C ALA A 39 2.38 10.37 14.31
N ARG A 40 1.66 10.98 15.27
CA ARG A 40 1.94 12.37 15.69
C ARG A 40 3.26 12.50 16.43
N LEU A 41 3.62 11.53 17.26
CA LEU A 41 4.94 11.50 17.89
C LEU A 41 6.06 11.39 16.85
N LYS A 42 5.91 10.51 15.86
CA LYS A 42 6.93 10.37 14.82
C LYS A 42 7.04 11.60 13.91
N MET A 43 5.92 12.27 13.64
CA MET A 43 5.91 13.54 12.92
C MET A 43 6.70 14.62 13.67
N LEU A 44 6.46 14.77 14.98
CA LEU A 44 7.19 15.75 15.81
C LEU A 44 8.67 15.40 15.94
N GLU A 45 9.03 14.12 15.94
CA GLU A 45 10.43 13.69 15.95
C GLU A 45 11.16 14.06 14.65
N LEU A 46 10.51 13.87 13.49
CA LEU A 46 11.12 14.12 12.18
C LEU A 46 11.21 15.60 11.80
N PHE A 47 10.14 16.36 12.08
CA PHE A 47 9.99 17.73 11.60
C PHE A 47 10.06 18.77 12.74
N GLY A 48 10.06 18.33 14.01
CA GLY A 48 10.26 19.20 15.15
C GLY A 48 9.19 20.28 15.31
N ARG A 49 9.65 21.52 15.48
CA ARG A 49 8.82 22.70 15.79
C ARG A 49 7.82 23.04 14.69
N ASP A 50 8.19 22.83 13.43
CA ASP A 50 7.35 23.22 12.29
C ASP A 50 6.09 22.35 12.22
N ALA A 51 6.21 21.07 12.60
CA ALA A 51 5.12 20.11 12.60
C ALA A 51 4.10 20.26 13.72
N VAL A 52 4.36 21.08 14.75
CA VAL A 52 3.41 21.27 15.87
C VAL A 52 2.03 21.72 15.36
N SER A 53 2.04 22.56 14.33
CA SER A 53 0.84 23.12 13.71
C SER A 53 0.23 22.20 12.64
N TRP A 54 0.95 21.18 12.16
CA TRP A 54 0.51 20.32 11.07
C TRP A 54 -0.54 19.31 11.52
N THR A 55 -1.44 18.95 10.62
CA THR A 55 -2.51 17.97 10.84
C THR A 55 -2.21 16.69 10.07
N ILE A 56 -2.59 15.54 10.65
CA ILE A 56 -2.51 14.24 9.98
C ILE A 56 -3.89 13.96 9.41
N GLU A 57 -3.98 13.90 8.09
CA GLU A 57 -5.25 13.67 7.39
C GLU A 57 -5.61 12.17 7.40
N ARG A 58 -4.61 11.33 7.08
CA ARG A 58 -4.83 9.89 6.87
C ARG A 58 -3.62 9.09 7.31
N VAL A 59 -3.90 7.90 7.82
CA VAL A 59 -2.90 6.87 8.14
C VAL A 59 -3.28 5.60 7.40
N GLU A 60 -2.37 5.12 6.55
CA GLU A 60 -2.53 3.89 5.80
C GLU A 60 -1.54 2.84 6.28
N LYS A 61 -1.96 1.57 6.30
CA LYS A 61 -1.01 0.47 6.49
C LYS A 61 -0.14 0.36 5.25
N LYS A 62 1.18 0.40 5.43
CA LYS A 62 2.11 0.17 4.32
C LYS A 62 1.88 -1.25 3.84
N LYS A 63 1.32 -1.41 2.64
CA LYS A 63 1.23 -2.71 1.99
C LYS A 63 2.66 -3.11 1.65
N ALA A 64 3.09 -4.28 2.11
CA ALA A 64 4.27 -4.89 1.50
C ALA A 64 3.98 -4.94 0.01
N ASN A 65 4.86 -4.38 -0.82
CA ASN A 65 4.76 -4.54 -2.26
C ASN A 65 4.78 -6.04 -2.51
N ASN A 66 3.60 -6.64 -2.68
CA ASN A 66 3.45 -7.82 -3.50
C ASN A 66 3.73 -7.31 -4.92
N THR A 67 5.00 -7.04 -5.22
CA THR A 67 5.55 -7.29 -6.54
C THR A 67 5.30 -8.77 -6.78
N ILE A 68 4.07 -9.05 -7.21
CA ILE A 68 3.67 -10.28 -7.85
C ILE A 68 4.65 -10.39 -9.01
N SER A 69 5.70 -11.18 -8.82
CA SER A 69 6.26 -12.05 -9.85
C SER A 69 6.26 -11.46 -11.27
N ASP A 70 7.01 -10.40 -11.52
CA ASP A 70 7.31 -9.96 -12.90
C ASP A 70 8.39 -10.83 -13.57
N GLY A 71 8.70 -12.00 -13.01
CA GLY A 71 9.77 -12.88 -13.51
C GLY A 71 9.62 -14.37 -13.25
N GLN A 72 8.65 -14.84 -12.44
CA GLN A 72 8.46 -16.28 -12.26
C GLN A 72 7.47 -16.79 -13.30
N MET A 73 7.95 -17.12 -14.50
CA MET A 73 7.21 -18.02 -15.38
C MET A 73 7.05 -19.37 -14.66
N THR A 74 5.83 -19.71 -14.27
CA THR A 74 5.51 -21.09 -13.88
C THR A 74 5.69 -21.98 -15.11
N LEU A 75 6.77 -22.75 -15.15
CA LEU A 75 6.90 -23.86 -16.08
C LEU A 75 5.84 -24.91 -15.67
N ASP A 76 4.81 -25.08 -16.51
CA ASP A 76 3.81 -26.11 -16.28
C ASP A 76 4.36 -27.45 -16.78
N PHE A 77 4.73 -28.33 -15.84
CA PHE A 77 5.19 -29.69 -16.14
C PHE A 77 4.02 -30.69 -16.25
N ARG A 78 2.77 -30.24 -16.19
CA ARG A 78 1.62 -31.13 -16.36
C ARG A 78 1.53 -31.60 -17.81
N PRO A 79 1.21 -32.88 -18.05
CA PRO A 79 0.99 -33.36 -19.41
C PRO A 79 -0.15 -32.56 -20.06
N PRO A 80 -0.04 -32.23 -21.36
CA PRO A 80 -1.06 -31.46 -22.06
C PRO A 80 -2.41 -32.17 -21.95
N LYS A 81 -3.45 -31.39 -21.59
CA LYS A 81 -4.80 -31.92 -21.46
C LYS A 81 -5.26 -32.47 -22.80
N ALA A 82 -5.75 -33.71 -22.81
CA ALA A 82 -6.24 -34.35 -24.03
C ALA A 82 -7.35 -33.50 -24.67
N GLU A 83 -7.06 -32.90 -25.82
CA GLU A 83 -8.04 -32.15 -26.58
C GLU A 83 -9.04 -33.09 -27.23
N ARG A 84 -10.32 -32.76 -27.08
CA ARG A 84 -11.41 -33.56 -27.65
C ARG A 84 -11.43 -33.33 -29.16
N LYS A 85 -11.02 -34.35 -29.93
CA LYS A 85 -11.11 -34.30 -31.39
C LYS A 85 -12.56 -34.06 -31.81
N ARG A 86 -12.81 -32.98 -32.55
CA ARG A 86 -14.13 -32.70 -33.12
C ARG A 86 -14.44 -33.77 -34.18
N ALA A 87 -15.68 -34.25 -34.19
CA ALA A 87 -16.12 -35.18 -35.22
C ALA A 87 -16.01 -34.51 -36.59
N VAL A 88 -15.33 -35.16 -37.53
CA VAL A 88 -15.28 -34.70 -38.92
C VAL A 88 -16.69 -34.81 -39.48
N ARG A 89 -17.26 -33.68 -39.90
CA ARG A 89 -18.55 -33.68 -40.59
C ARG A 89 -18.34 -34.38 -41.92
N LYS A 90 -19.08 -35.45 -42.18
CA LYS A 90 -19.14 -36.04 -43.53
C LYS A 90 -19.98 -35.10 -44.38
N ASP A 91 -19.32 -34.30 -45.20
CA ASP A 91 -20.00 -33.66 -46.32
C ASP A 91 -20.27 -34.74 -47.36
N TRP A 92 -21.56 -34.92 -47.67
CA TRP A 92 -22.01 -35.77 -48.75
C TRP A 92 -22.59 -34.85 -49.83
N TRP A 93 -21.93 -34.90 -50.98
CA TRP A 93 -22.29 -34.30 -52.27
C TRP A 93 -22.17 -32.78 -52.40
#